data_AF-A0A354JS82-F1
#
_entry.id   AF-A0A354JS82-F1
#
_cell.length_a   1.000
_cell.length_b   1.000
_cell.length_c   1.000
_cell.angle_alpha   90.00
_cell.angle_beta   90.00
_cell.angle_gamma   90.00
#
_symmetry.space_group_name_H-M   'P 1'
#
loop_
_entity.id
_entity.type
_entity.pdbx_description
1 polymer ?
#
loop_
_entity_poly.entity_id
_entity_poly.type
_entity_poly.pdbx_seq_one_letter_code
_entity_poly.pdbx_strand_id
1 'polypeptide(L)'
;MSETDQYLSSVYYTDSCLGNFISKARQKEWFKNTLIILIADHGHRLPDNYPNHEPIRFGIPMIWLGGAVEKQPMLVQTTCSQTDLA
;
A
#
# COMPACT_ATOMS: atom_id res chain seq x y z
N MET A 1 -22.30 -5.42 -13.79
CA MET A 1 -21.15 -4.87 -13.04
C MET A 1 -19.99 -4.82 -14.00
N SER A 2 -19.36 -3.66 -14.18
CA SER A 2 -18.22 -3.51 -15.08
C SER A 2 -16.96 -4.17 -14.49
N GLU A 3 -15.93 -4.38 -15.31
CA GLU A 3 -14.63 -4.85 -14.82
C GLU A 3 -14.02 -3.87 -13.81
N THR A 4 -14.16 -2.57 -14.05
CA THR A 4 -13.74 -1.51 -13.11
C THR A 4 -14.47 -1.62 -11.78
N ASP A 5 -15.78 -1.89 -11.78
CA ASP A 5 -16.54 -2.08 -10.54
C ASP A 5 -16.06 -3.30 -9.75
N GLN A 6 -15.75 -4.40 -10.44
CA GLN A 6 -15.19 -5.61 -9.82
C GLN A 6 -13.81 -5.35 -9.21
N TYR A 7 -12.96 -4.61 -9.92
CA TYR A 7 -11.65 -4.20 -9.43
C TYR A 7 -11.76 -3.28 -8.20
N LEU A 8 -12.62 -2.26 -8.24
CA LEU A 8 -12.81 -1.37 -7.09
C LEU A 8 -13.40 -2.12 -5.87
N SER A 9 -14.26 -3.11 -6.12
CA SER A 9 -14.78 -3.98 -5.07
C SER A 9 -13.69 -4.83 -4.42
N SER A 10 -12.74 -5.37 -5.21
CA SER A 10 -11.62 -6.14 -4.65
C SER A 10 -10.64 -5.26 -3.88
N VAL A 11 -10.36 -4.05 -4.37
CA VAL A 11 -9.55 -3.05 -3.65
C VAL A 11 -10.19 -2.69 -2.31
N TYR A 12 -11.51 -2.40 -2.30
CA TYR A 12 -12.25 -2.10 -1.07
C TYR A 12 -12.21 -3.26 -0.07
N TYR A 13 -12.38 -4.50 -0.55
CA TYR A 13 -12.31 -5.68 0.30
C TYR A 13 -10.91 -5.84 0.92
N THR A 14 -9.85 -5.73 0.12
CA THR A 14 -8.46 -5.80 0.60
C THR A 14 -8.17 -4.70 1.63
N ASP A 15 -8.60 -3.46 1.38
CA ASP A 15 -8.45 -2.35 2.33
C ASP A 15 -9.15 -2.66 3.67
N SER A 16 -10.36 -3.22 3.63
CA SER A 16 -11.09 -3.63 4.84
C SER A 16 -10.36 -4.71 5.64
N CYS A 17 -9.75 -5.69 4.95
CA CYS A 17 -8.95 -6.74 5.58
C CYS A 17 -7.68 -6.17 6.22
N LEU A 18 -6.96 -5.29 5.51
CA LEU A 18 -5.78 -4.61 6.03
C LEU A 18 -6.13 -3.74 7.24
N GLY A 19 -7.20 -2.95 7.16
CA GLY A 19 -7.69 -2.13 8.28
C GLY A 19 -8.01 -2.96 9.52
N ASN A 20 -8.68 -4.11 9.35
CA ASN A 20 -8.94 -5.05 10.43
C ASN A 20 -7.66 -5.65 11.02
N PHE A 21 -6.71 -6.05 10.16
CA PHE A 21 -5.41 -6.56 10.59
C PHE A 21 -4.64 -5.52 11.42
N ILE A 22 -4.50 -4.30 10.91
CA ILE A 22 -3.81 -3.20 11.61
C ILE A 22 -4.50 -2.85 12.93
N SER A 23 -5.84 -2.84 12.96
CA SER A 23 -6.61 -2.58 14.19
C SER A 23 -6.34 -3.62 15.27
N LYS A 24 -6.23 -4.90 14.90
CA LYS A 24 -5.87 -5.99 15.82
C LYS A 24 -4.40 -5.95 16.21
N ALA A 25 -3.51 -5.61 15.26
CA ALA A 25 -2.07 -5.48 15.50
C ALA A 25 -1.79 -4.39 16.54
N ARG A 26 -2.46 -3.24 16.46
CA ARG A 26 -2.34 -2.12 17.42
C ARG A 26 -2.60 -2.51 18.88
N GLN A 27 -3.33 -3.60 19.13
CA GLN A 27 -3.64 -4.09 20.48
C GLN A 27 -2.56 -5.02 21.05
N LYS A 28 -1.53 -5.36 20.26
CA LYS A 28 -0.46 -6.27 20.69
C LYS A 28 0.73 -5.51 21.23
N GLU A 29 1.37 -6.05 22.26
CA GLU A 29 2.54 -5.43 22.93
C GLU A 29 3.69 -5.16 21.95
N TRP A 30 3.91 -6.07 20.99
CA TRP A 30 4.97 -5.94 19.99
C TRP A 30 4.79 -4.73 19.07
N PHE A 31 3.55 -4.25 18.86
CA PHE A 31 3.25 -3.20 17.88
C PHE A 31 4.06 -1.92 18.12
N LYS A 32 4.34 -1.59 19.39
CA LYS A 32 5.12 -0.41 19.78
C LYS A 32 6.51 -0.37 19.13
N ASN A 33 7.14 -1.52 18.91
CA ASN A 33 8.50 -1.62 18.39
C ASN A 33 8.55 -2.29 17.00
N THR A 34 7.44 -2.26 16.25
CA THR A 34 7.35 -2.89 14.94
C THR A 34 7.25 -1.85 13.84
N LEU A 35 8.04 -2.05 12.79
CA LEU A 35 7.86 -1.43 11.48
C LEU A 35 7.08 -2.40 10.59
N ILE A 36 5.94 -1.95 10.09
CA ILE A 36 5.11 -2.66 9.12
C ILE A 36 5.24 -1.91 7.80
N ILE A 37 5.64 -2.62 6.75
CA ILE A 37 5.75 -2.08 5.39
C ILE A 37 4.71 -2.78 4.53
N LEU A 38 3.77 -2.00 3.98
CA LEU A 38 2.82 -2.47 2.96
C LEU A 38 3.32 -2.01 1.60
N ILE A 39 3.44 -2.93 0.66
CA ILE A 39 3.87 -2.66 -0.72
C ILE A 39 3.16 -3.63 -1.66
N ALA A 40 2.75 -3.16 -2.84
CA ALA A 40 2.29 -4.05 -3.91
C ALA A 40 3.50 -4.65 -4.66
N ASP A 41 3.35 -5.83 -5.22
CA ASP A 41 4.36 -6.47 -6.06
C ASP A 41 4.32 -5.94 -7.52
N HIS A 42 3.16 -5.44 -7.96
CA HIS A 42 2.99 -4.84 -9.29
C HIS A 42 1.88 -3.77 -9.33
N GLY A 43 1.94 -2.89 -10.34
CA GLY A 43 0.89 -1.92 -10.65
C GLY A 43 -0.26 -2.55 -11.44
N HIS A 44 -1.41 -1.87 -11.51
CA HIS A 44 -2.59 -2.36 -12.20
C HIS A 44 -3.12 -1.34 -13.23
N ARG A 45 -3.68 -1.83 -14.35
CA ARG A 45 -4.17 -0.95 -15.42
C ARG A 45 -5.42 -0.17 -15.03
N LEU A 46 -6.29 -0.72 -14.20
CA LEU A 46 -7.50 -0.04 -13.74
C LEU A 46 -7.17 0.85 -12.53
N PRO A 47 -7.88 1.99 -12.35
CA PRO A 47 -9.04 2.44 -13.11
C PRO A 47 -8.72 3.27 -14.38
N ASP A 48 -7.54 3.89 -14.45
CA ASP A 48 -7.25 4.96 -15.40
C ASP A 48 -6.65 4.49 -16.74
N ASN A 49 -6.16 3.25 -16.81
CA ASN A 49 -5.62 2.58 -18.00
C ASN A 49 -4.47 3.32 -18.71
N TYR A 50 -3.53 3.87 -17.94
CA TYR A 50 -2.33 4.56 -18.43
C TYR A 50 -1.53 3.69 -19.44
N PRO A 51 -0.94 4.30 -20.50
CA PRO A 51 -0.16 3.59 -21.51
C PRO A 51 1.19 3.08 -20.97
N ASN A 52 1.79 2.10 -21.66
CA ASN A 52 3.04 1.42 -21.24
C ASN A 52 4.26 2.34 -21.09
N HIS A 53 4.28 3.51 -21.73
CA HIS A 53 5.42 4.42 -21.68
C HIS A 53 5.31 5.43 -20.52
N GLU A 54 4.19 5.48 -19.80
CA GLU A 54 4.01 6.35 -18.66
C GLU A 54 4.49 5.66 -17.36
N PRO A 55 5.44 6.25 -16.61
CA PRO A 55 5.97 5.64 -15.39
C PRO A 55 4.90 5.32 -14.34
N ILE A 56 3.84 6.13 -14.25
CA ILE A 56 2.75 5.95 -13.28
C ILE A 56 2.03 4.61 -13.45
N ARG A 57 2.04 4.01 -14.65
CA ARG A 57 1.46 2.68 -14.91
C ARG A 57 2.09 1.59 -14.03
N PHE A 58 3.37 1.73 -13.72
CA PHE A 58 4.13 0.78 -12.90
C PHE A 58 4.32 1.26 -11.46
N GLY A 59 3.81 2.46 -11.13
CA GLY A 59 3.87 3.03 -9.80
C GLY A 59 3.05 2.19 -8.82
N ILE A 60 3.69 1.82 -7.71
CA ILE A 60 3.07 1.08 -6.62
C ILE A 60 3.25 1.87 -5.31
N PRO A 61 2.23 1.95 -4.45
CA PRO A 61 2.37 2.61 -3.17
C PRO A 61 3.21 1.75 -2.22
N MET A 62 4.06 2.41 -1.43
CA MET A 62 4.71 1.84 -0.26
C MET A 62 4.27 2.64 0.97
N ILE A 63 3.73 1.96 1.98
CA ILE A 63 3.22 2.59 3.21
C ILE A 63 3.98 2.02 4.39
N TRP A 64 4.63 2.88 5.16
CA TRP A 64 5.30 2.53 6.40
C TRP A 64 4.41 2.91 7.57
N LEU A 65 4.15 1.95 8.45
CA LEU A 65 3.30 2.12 9.63
C LEU A 65 3.82 1.26 10.80
N GLY A 66 3.17 1.37 11.96
CA GLY A 66 3.57 0.66 13.17
C GLY A 66 4.05 1.61 14.25
N GLY A 67 4.39 1.08 15.43
CA GLY A 67 4.85 1.89 16.56
C GLY A 67 6.27 2.42 16.41
N ALA A 68 7.07 1.84 15.51
CA ALA A 68 8.43 2.29 15.22
C ALA A 68 8.49 3.50 14.28
N VAL A 69 7.38 3.84 13.61
CA VAL A 69 7.32 4.99 12.69
C VAL A 69 7.02 6.27 13.47
N GLU A 70 7.60 7.39 13.04
CA GLU A 70 7.34 8.69 13.65
C GLU A 70 5.85 9.06 13.62
N LYS A 71 5.41 9.85 14.61
CA LYS A 71 4.00 10.23 14.72
C LYS A 71 3.55 11.22 13.63
N GLN A 72 4.48 11.88 12.95
CA GLN A 72 4.15 12.84 11.91
C GLN A 72 4.05 12.15 10.55
N PRO A 73 2.92 12.29 9.83
CA PRO A 73 2.82 11.79 8.47
C PRO A 73 3.89 12.43 7.58
N MET A 74 4.58 11.61 6.80
CA MET A 74 5.60 12.03 5.85
C MET A 74 5.25 11.50 4.46
N LEU A 75 5.45 12.33 3.45
CA LEU A 75 5.42 11.92 2.05
C LEU A 75 6.86 11.88 1.52
N VAL A 76 7.30 10.70 1.08
CA VAL A 76 8.58 10.52 0.39
C VAL A 76 8.31 10.45 -1.11
N GLN A 77 8.83 11.42 -1.86
CA GLN A 77 8.62 11.52 -3.32
C GLN A 77 9.83 11.04 -4.13
N THR A 78 10.88 10.56 -3.45
CA THR A 78 12.07 10.01 -4.10
C THR A 78 11.70 8.77 -4.90
N THR A 79 12.17 8.69 -6.15
CA THR A 79 12.02 7.48 -6.96
C THR A 79 12.85 6.35 -6.38
N CYS A 80 12.22 5.21 -6.13
CA CYS A 80 12.85 3.98 -5.67
C CYS A 80 12.21 2.77 -6.36
N SER A 81 12.82 1.62 -6.16
CA SER A 81 12.41 0.32 -6.66
C SER A 81 12.21 -0.67 -5.50
N GLN A 82 11.55 -1.80 -5.76
CA GLN A 82 11.36 -2.83 -4.75
C GLN A 82 12.68 -3.43 -4.24
N THR A 83 13.73 -3.43 -5.08
CA THR A 83 15.06 -3.93 -4.68
C THR A 83 15.76 -3.00 -3.69
N ASP A 84 15.37 -1.73 -3.60
CA ASP A 84 15.95 -0.81 -2.61
C ASP A 84 15.45 -1.09 -1.18
N LEU A 85 14.43 -1.94 -1.02
CA LEU A 85 13.90 -2.33 0.28
C LEU A 85 14.76 -3.40 0.99
N ALA A 86 15.50 -4.24 0.25
CA ALA A 86 16.14 -5.45 0.77
C ALA A 86 17.65 -5.53 0.45
#